data_AF-A0A7Y3CGJ7-F1
#
_entry.id   AF-A0A7Y3CGJ7-F1
#
_cell.length_a   1.000
_cell.length_b   1.000
_cell.length_c   1.000
_cell.angle_alpha   90.00
_cell.angle_beta   90.00
_cell.angle_gamma   90.00
#
_symmetry.space_group_name_H-M   'P 1'
#
loop_
_entity.id
_entity.type
_entity.pdbx_description
1 polymer ?
#
loop_
_entity_poly.entity_id
_entity_poly.type
_entity_poly.pdbx_seq_one_letter_code
_entity_poly.pdbx_strand_id
1 'polypeptide(L)'
;MKGNSLVVEYGMYGKIEKFFGIAGKEKNKIKQLLKTFHFKAKGGEASKRIHLCPRCTNELSKGNFVCESCKLKFKTKVAAIIISILFPGGGYFFTRQYFLGIITALIEAVLLFYLANSLVNTLNGAENGIFSLIIYTFAILFEKTISILHSLDFIKEFIPKKKKLAS
;
A
#
# COMPACT_ATOMS: atom_id res chain seq x y z
N MET A 1 5.41 12.11 -22.41
CA MET A 1 5.09 12.64 -21.07
C MET A 1 4.16 13.84 -21.20
N LYS A 2 3.14 13.97 -20.34
CA LYS A 2 2.20 15.12 -20.35
C LYS A 2 2.09 15.68 -18.93
N GLY A 3 2.58 16.90 -18.70
CA GLY A 3 2.65 17.47 -17.34
C GLY A 3 3.56 16.66 -16.40
N ASN A 4 3.06 16.30 -15.22
CA ASN A 4 3.74 15.45 -14.22
C ASN A 4 3.36 13.96 -14.34
N SER A 5 2.85 13.54 -15.49
CA SER A 5 2.52 12.15 -15.75
C SER A 5 3.25 11.56 -16.96
N LEU A 6 3.55 10.27 -16.83
CA LEU A 6 3.94 9.42 -17.95
C LEU A 6 2.66 8.75 -18.46
N VAL A 7 2.44 8.84 -19.76
CA VAL A 7 1.29 8.23 -20.43
C VAL A 7 1.85 7.10 -21.28
N VAL A 8 1.32 5.90 -21.10
CA VAL A 8 1.71 4.71 -21.85
C VAL A 8 0.47 4.19 -22.56
N GLU A 9 0.60 3.98 -23.86
CA GLU A 9 -0.42 3.37 -24.70
C GLU A 9 0.03 1.96 -25.07
N TYR A 10 -0.80 0.96 -24.76
CA TYR A 10 -0.50 -0.43 -25.04
C TYR A 10 -0.96 -0.80 -26.45
N GLY A 11 -0.02 -1.22 -27.30
CA GLY A 11 -0.26 -1.42 -28.74
C GLY A 11 -1.28 -2.50 -29.13
N MET A 12 -1.57 -3.48 -28.26
CA MET A 12 -2.54 -4.55 -28.59
C MET A 12 -4.01 -4.19 -28.36
N TYR A 13 -4.31 -3.21 -27.50
CA TYR A 13 -5.70 -2.90 -27.11
C TYR A 13 -6.01 -1.40 -27.05
N GLY A 14 -5.07 -0.52 -27.43
CA GLY A 14 -5.26 0.94 -27.35
C GLY A 14 -5.49 1.47 -25.93
N LYS A 15 -5.23 0.65 -24.90
CA LYS A 15 -5.45 1.05 -23.52
C LYS A 15 -4.41 2.09 -23.13
N ILE A 16 -4.88 3.21 -22.59
CA ILE A 16 -4.02 4.30 -22.11
C ILE A 16 -3.94 4.23 -20.58
N GLU A 17 -2.74 4.07 -20.05
CA GLU A 17 -2.47 4.21 -18.61
C GLU A 17 -1.66 5.47 -18.33
N LYS A 18 -2.02 6.15 -17.23
CA LYS A 18 -1.35 7.36 -16.76
C LYS A 18 -0.66 7.07 -15.43
N PHE A 19 0.64 7.28 -15.39
CA PHE A 19 1.45 7.23 -14.19
C PHE A 19 1.61 8.65 -13.65
N PHE A 20 0.97 8.93 -12.52
CA PHE A 20 0.98 10.23 -11.87
C PHE A 20 2.12 10.34 -10.86
N GLY A 21 2.41 11.56 -10.40
CA GLY A 21 3.29 11.79 -9.25
C GLY A 21 4.78 11.67 -9.56
N ILE A 22 5.20 11.79 -10.82
CA ILE A 22 6.62 11.78 -11.17
C ILE A 22 7.25 13.07 -10.65
N ALA A 23 8.15 12.94 -9.67
CA ALA A 23 8.85 14.08 -9.09
C ALA A 23 9.65 14.84 -10.16
N GLY A 24 9.74 16.17 -10.06
CA GLY A 24 10.37 17.01 -11.09
C GLY A 24 11.81 16.61 -11.42
N LYS A 25 12.61 16.21 -10.42
CA LYS A 25 13.99 15.73 -10.62
C LYS A 25 14.04 14.39 -11.37
N GLU A 26 13.10 13.49 -11.11
CA GLU A 26 13.02 12.18 -11.77
C GLU A 26 12.47 12.30 -13.20
N LYS A 27 11.57 13.25 -13.44
CA LYS A 27 11.02 13.55 -14.76
C LYS A 27 12.11 13.82 -15.80
N ASN A 28 13.14 14.58 -15.44
CA ASN A 28 14.25 14.88 -16.36
C ASN A 28 15.07 13.63 -16.68
N LYS A 29 15.32 12.77 -15.69
CA LYS A 29 16.00 11.48 -15.89
C LYS A 29 15.20 10.56 -16.79
N ILE A 30 13.90 10.41 -16.52
CA ILE A 30 12.99 9.59 -17.34
C ILE A 30 12.94 10.13 -18.78
N LYS A 31 12.84 11.45 -18.96
CA LYS A 31 12.83 12.08 -20.29
C LYS A 31 14.13 11.82 -21.05
N GLN A 32 15.28 11.82 -20.37
CA GLN A 32 16.56 11.48 -20.98
C GLN A 32 16.62 10.00 -21.37
N LEU A 33 16.25 9.09 -20.46
CA LEU A 33 16.22 7.65 -20.74
C LEU A 33 15.30 7.31 -21.92
N LEU A 34 14.10 7.90 -21.98
CA LEU A 34 13.15 7.69 -23.07
C LEU A 34 13.68 8.14 -24.44
N LYS A 35 14.64 9.08 -24.49
CA LYS A 35 15.29 9.46 -25.77
C LYS A 35 16.30 8.40 -26.23
N THR A 36 16.90 7.67 -25.29
CA THR A 36 17.93 6.68 -25.57
C THR A 36 17.33 5.29 -25.86
N PHE A 37 16.19 4.96 -25.26
CA PHE A 37 15.52 3.69 -25.46
C PHE A 37 14.66 3.71 -26.73
N HIS A 38 15.15 3.04 -27.78
CA HIS A 38 14.31 2.65 -28.91
C HIS A 38 13.54 1.38 -28.53
N PHE A 39 12.31 1.54 -28.05
CA PHE A 39 11.39 0.42 -27.82
C PHE A 39 11.01 -0.18 -29.17
N LYS A 40 11.78 -1.16 -29.67
CA LYS A 40 11.29 -2.07 -30.70
C LYS A 40 10.21 -2.91 -30.05
N ALA A 41 8.95 -2.58 -30.30
CA ALA A 41 7.82 -3.43 -29.99
C ALA A 41 7.93 -4.70 -30.84
N LYS A 42 8.76 -5.66 -30.42
CA LYS A 42 8.53 -7.05 -30.80
C LYS A 42 7.19 -7.40 -30.17
N GLY A 43 6.23 -7.85 -30.99
CA GLY A 43 4.84 -8.13 -30.60
C GLY A 43 4.73 -9.09 -29.42
N GLY A 44 4.98 -8.59 -28.22
CA GLY A 44 4.81 -9.29 -26.96
C GLY A 44 3.43 -8.99 -26.43
N GLU A 45 2.77 -10.04 -25.91
CA GLU A 45 1.42 -10.07 -25.34
C GLU A 45 1.21 -9.20 -24.09
N ALA A 46 2.08 -8.21 -23.82
CA ALA A 46 1.97 -7.31 -22.67
C ALA A 46 0.82 -6.31 -22.88
N SER A 47 -0.39 -6.83 -22.77
CA SER A 47 -1.68 -6.13 -22.83
C SER A 47 -2.03 -5.38 -21.54
N LYS A 48 -1.24 -5.59 -20.48
CA LYS A 48 -1.48 -5.09 -19.12
C LYS A 48 -0.17 -4.96 -18.35
N ARG A 49 -0.20 -4.16 -17.28
CA ARG A 49 0.85 -4.12 -16.26
C ARG A 49 1.04 -5.51 -15.65
N ILE A 50 2.23 -6.07 -15.84
CA ILE A 50 2.69 -7.29 -15.17
C ILE A 50 3.62 -6.90 -14.01
N HIS A 51 3.59 -7.68 -12.94
CA HIS A 51 4.52 -7.51 -11.82
C HIS A 51 5.70 -8.44 -12.04
N LEU A 52 6.92 -7.91 -11.94
CA LEU A 52 8.14 -8.69 -12.11
C LEU A 52 8.84 -8.87 -10.77
N CYS A 53 9.50 -10.01 -10.59
CA CYS A 53 10.34 -10.26 -9.42
C CYS A 53 11.55 -9.31 -9.43
N PRO A 54 11.81 -8.54 -8.37
CA PRO A 54 12.94 -7.60 -8.35
C PRO A 54 14.31 -8.28 -8.29
N ARG A 55 14.37 -9.60 -8.05
CA ARG A 55 15.61 -10.38 -8.02
C ARG A 55 15.92 -11.08 -9.33
N CYS A 56 14.95 -11.77 -9.93
CA CYS A 56 15.17 -12.60 -11.12
C CYS A 56 14.35 -12.17 -12.34
N THR A 57 13.61 -11.07 -12.25
CA THR A 57 12.76 -10.49 -13.31
C THR A 57 11.68 -11.40 -13.88
N ASN A 58 11.48 -12.60 -13.31
CA ASN A 58 10.38 -13.48 -13.71
C ASN A 58 9.03 -12.86 -13.35
N GLU A 59 8.01 -13.15 -14.16
CA GLU A 59 6.64 -12.69 -13.91
C GLU A 59 6.11 -13.24 -12.57
N LEU A 60 5.38 -12.39 -11.85
CA LEU A 60 4.70 -12.72 -10.61
C LEU A 60 3.21 -12.90 -10.87
N SER A 61 2.71 -14.09 -10.53
CA SER A 61 1.30 -14.44 -10.62
C SER A 61 0.51 -13.84 -9.46
N LYS A 62 -0.67 -13.29 -9.74
CA LYS A 62 -1.58 -12.75 -8.72
C LYS A 62 -1.97 -13.86 -7.74
N GLY A 63 -1.84 -13.60 -6.44
CA GLY A 63 -2.17 -14.57 -5.38
C GLY A 63 -0.96 -15.37 -4.87
N ASN A 64 0.11 -15.50 -5.67
CA ASN A 64 1.33 -16.19 -5.26
C ASN A 64 2.35 -15.20 -4.69
N PHE A 65 2.39 -15.05 -3.36
CA PHE A 65 3.34 -14.18 -2.67
C PHE A 65 4.74 -14.78 -2.50
N VAL A 66 5.11 -15.73 -3.37
CA VAL A 66 6.45 -16.32 -3.45
C VAL A 66 6.81 -16.44 -4.92
N CYS A 67 7.97 -15.92 -5.32
CA CYS A 67 8.45 -16.06 -6.69
C CYS A 67 8.74 -17.53 -7.00
N GLU A 68 8.19 -18.06 -8.08
CA GLU A 68 8.32 -19.49 -8.44
C GLU A 68 9.75 -19.85 -8.84
N SER A 69 10.48 -18.95 -9.49
CA SER A 69 11.86 -19.18 -9.96
C SER A 69 12.90 -19.04 -8.83
N CYS A 70 12.95 -17.89 -8.14
CA CYS A 70 14.02 -17.59 -7.16
C CYS A 70 13.57 -17.71 -5.69
N LYS A 71 12.33 -18.14 -5.44
CA LYS A 71 11.73 -18.34 -4.11
C LYS A 71 11.73 -17.11 -3.20
N LEU A 72 11.88 -15.91 -3.77
CA LEU A 72 11.77 -14.65 -3.03
C LEU A 72 10.36 -14.52 -2.43
N LYS A 73 10.29 -14.33 -1.11
CA LYS A 73 9.02 -14.19 -0.38
C LYS A 73 8.58 -12.72 -0.31
N PHE A 74 7.31 -12.49 -0.60
CA PHE A 74 6.63 -11.22 -0.51
C PHE A 74 5.74 -11.15 0.73
N LYS A 75 5.33 -9.94 1.10
CA LYS A 75 4.35 -9.72 2.16
C LYS A 75 2.97 -10.19 1.72
N THR A 76 2.21 -10.76 2.65
CA THR A 76 0.91 -11.39 2.37
C THR A 76 -0.24 -10.54 2.91
N LYS A 77 -1.43 -10.68 2.30
CA LYS A 77 -2.65 -10.00 2.74
C LYS A 77 -3.03 -10.33 4.19
N VAL A 78 -2.96 -11.61 4.57
CA VAL A 78 -3.31 -12.06 5.93
C VAL A 78 -2.45 -11.39 6.98
N ALA A 79 -1.12 -11.39 6.79
CA ALA A 79 -0.20 -10.68 7.69
C ALA A 79 -0.47 -9.18 7.76
N ALA A 80 -0.84 -8.53 6.64
CA ALA A 80 -1.20 -7.12 6.63
C ALA A 80 -2.43 -6.87 7.51
N ILE A 81 -3.50 -7.65 7.36
CA ILE A 81 -4.73 -7.54 8.16
C ILE A 81 -4.42 -7.70 9.65
N ILE A 82 -3.70 -8.77 10.02
CA ILE A 82 -3.35 -9.05 11.42
C ILE A 82 -2.57 -7.87 12.03
N ILE A 83 -1.57 -7.37 11.32
CA ILE A 83 -0.73 -6.27 11.82
C ILE A 83 -1.53 -4.95 11.88
N SER A 84 -2.41 -4.68 10.91
CA SER A 84 -3.31 -3.52 10.95
C SER A 84 -4.23 -3.52 12.16
N ILE A 85 -4.75 -4.69 12.56
CA ILE A 85 -5.64 -4.82 13.72
C ILE A 85 -4.85 -4.67 15.02
N LEU A 86 -3.72 -5.38 15.15
CA LEU A 86 -2.99 -5.48 16.41
C LEU A 86 -2.21 -4.22 16.79
N PHE A 87 -1.68 -3.49 15.82
CA PHE A 87 -0.76 -2.38 16.09
C PHE A 87 -1.29 -1.06 15.53
N PRO A 88 -1.17 0.05 16.30
CA PRO A 88 -1.46 1.37 15.77
C PRO A 88 -0.62 1.73 14.55
N GLY A 89 -1.27 2.13 13.46
CA GLY A 89 -0.58 2.37 12.19
C GLY A 89 0.01 1.11 11.53
N GLY A 90 -0.30 -0.07 12.05
CA GLY A 90 0.36 -1.32 11.70
C GLY A 90 0.28 -1.66 10.21
N GLY A 91 -0.85 -1.41 9.56
CA GLY A 91 -1.03 -1.67 8.12
C GLY A 91 -0.05 -0.89 7.26
N TYR A 92 0.13 0.39 7.56
CA TYR A 92 1.03 1.27 6.84
C TYR A 92 2.50 1.00 7.18
N PHE A 93 2.83 0.71 8.45
CA PHE A 93 4.18 0.27 8.80
C PHE A 93 4.54 -1.05 8.12
N PHE A 94 3.57 -1.97 8.04
CA PHE A 94 3.75 -3.23 7.34
C PHE A 94 3.90 -3.01 5.82
N THR A 95 3.32 -1.98 5.22
CA THR A 95 3.52 -1.67 3.80
C THR A 95 4.67 -0.69 3.54
N ARG A 96 5.47 -0.37 4.57
CA ARG A 96 6.62 0.58 4.53
C ARG A 96 6.22 2.04 4.23
N GLN A 97 4.96 2.38 4.43
CA GLN A 97 4.45 3.75 4.34
C GLN A 97 4.59 4.44 5.70
N TYR A 98 5.83 4.70 6.13
CA TYR A 98 6.13 5.14 7.50
C TYR A 98 5.43 6.45 7.90
N PHE A 99 5.35 7.42 6.99
CA PHE A 99 4.68 8.69 7.26
C PHE A 99 3.19 8.50 7.55
N LEU A 100 2.49 7.74 6.71
CA LEU A 100 1.09 7.38 6.93
C LEU A 100 0.93 6.55 8.21
N GLY A 101 1.86 5.62 8.47
CA GLY A 101 1.85 4.83 9.70
C GLY A 101 1.96 5.67 10.96
N ILE A 102 2.81 6.69 10.99
CA ILE A 102 2.94 7.60 12.14
C ILE A 102 1.65 8.40 12.34
N ILE A 103 1.09 8.98 11.27
CA ILE A 103 -0.15 9.76 11.36
C ILE A 103 -1.28 8.89 11.89
N THR A 104 -1.47 7.70 11.31
CA THR A 104 -2.48 6.76 11.76
C THR A 104 -2.26 6.34 13.21
N ALA A 105 -1.03 6.00 13.61
CA ALA A 105 -0.73 5.61 14.99
C ALA A 105 -1.08 6.71 16.00
N LEU A 106 -0.83 7.99 15.66
CA LEU A 106 -1.19 9.13 16.50
C LEU A 106 -2.71 9.28 16.61
N ILE A 107 -3.43 9.21 15.48
CA ILE A 107 -4.90 9.28 15.47
C ILE A 107 -5.50 8.14 16.30
N GLU A 108 -5.01 6.92 16.11
CA GLU A 108 -5.44 5.75 16.87
C GLU A 108 -5.15 5.91 18.37
N ALA A 109 -3.98 6.41 18.75
CA ALA A 109 -3.63 6.64 20.15
C ALA A 109 -4.59 7.64 20.83
N VAL A 110 -4.94 8.73 20.13
CA VAL A 110 -5.91 9.71 20.62
C VAL A 110 -7.30 9.08 20.76
N LEU A 111 -7.76 8.32 19.77
CA LEU A 111 -9.05 7.64 19.84
C LEU A 111 -9.11 6.61 20.97
N LEU A 112 -8.04 5.83 21.17
CA LEU A 112 -7.94 4.85 22.26
C LEU A 112 -7.95 5.53 23.63
N PHE A 113 -7.30 6.69 23.77
CA PHE A 113 -7.36 7.48 24.99
C PHE A 113 -8.79 7.93 25.29
N TYR A 114 -9.51 8.45 24.29
CA TYR A 114 -10.92 8.83 24.48
C TYR A 114 -11.83 7.63 24.76
N LEU A 115 -11.60 6.49 24.11
CA LEU A 115 -12.32 5.25 24.38
C LEU A 115 -12.12 4.80 25.83
N ALA A 116 -10.88 4.82 26.33
CA ALA A 116 -10.56 4.45 27.71
C ALA A 116 -11.23 5.38 28.72
N ASN A 117 -11.19 6.69 28.52
CA ASN A 117 -11.91 7.65 29.37
C ASN A 117 -13.43 7.42 29.31
N SER A 118 -13.98 7.13 28.12
CA SER A 118 -15.39 6.84 27.98
C SER A 118 -15.81 5.57 28.70
N LEU A 119 -14.95 4.55 28.72
CA LEU A 119 -15.17 3.32 29.48
C LEU A 119 -15.22 3.61 30.98
N VAL A 120 -14.25 4.38 31.50
CA VAL A 120 -14.23 4.80 32.91
C VAL A 120 -15.50 5.59 33.27
N ASN A 121 -15.90 6.55 32.44
CA ASN A 121 -17.12 7.33 32.64
C ASN A 121 -18.38 6.45 32.65
N THR A 122 -18.44 5.45 31.76
CA THR A 122 -19.54 4.47 31.73
C THR A 122 -19.61 3.66 33.02
N LEU A 123 -18.46 3.19 33.51
CA LEU A 123 -18.38 2.42 34.76
C LEU A 123 -18.75 3.25 35.99
N ASN A 124 -18.48 4.55 35.95
CA ASN A 124 -18.85 5.50 37.01
C ASN A 124 -20.29 6.03 36.89
N GLY A 125 -21.09 5.54 35.93
CA GLY A 125 -22.50 5.91 35.78
C GLY A 125 -22.74 7.32 35.23
N ALA A 126 -21.77 7.90 34.51
CA ALA A 126 -21.96 9.19 33.86
C ALA A 126 -23.05 9.10 32.77
N GLU A 127 -23.96 10.08 32.72
CA GLU A 127 -25.14 10.07 31.83
C GLU A 127 -24.82 9.80 30.35
N ASN A 128 -23.67 10.29 29.87
CA ASN A 128 -23.25 10.17 28.47
C ASN A 128 -22.18 9.10 28.21
N GLY A 129 -21.77 8.32 29.22
CA GLY A 129 -20.65 7.39 29.11
C GLY A 129 -20.84 6.35 27.99
N ILE A 130 -22.02 5.73 27.93
CA ILE A 130 -22.36 4.69 26.96
C ILE A 130 -22.36 5.27 25.53
N PHE A 131 -22.93 6.45 25.35
CA PHE A 131 -23.02 7.08 24.04
C PHE A 131 -21.63 7.42 23.48
N SER A 132 -20.78 8.05 24.29
CA SER A 132 -19.39 8.32 23.92
C SER A 132 -18.61 7.02 23.63
N LEU A 133 -18.87 5.94 24.37
CA LEU A 133 -18.17 4.67 24.21
C LEU A 133 -18.48 4.05 22.84
N ILE A 134 -19.75 4.08 22.46
CA ILE A 134 -20.22 3.62 21.15
C ILE A 134 -19.56 4.44 20.03
N ILE A 135 -19.58 5.78 20.13
CA ILE A 135 -19.00 6.67 19.11
C ILE A 135 -17.51 6.38 18.90
N TYR A 136 -16.71 6.34 19.98
CA TYR A 136 -15.27 6.13 19.84
C TYR A 136 -14.95 4.71 19.38
N THR A 137 -15.76 3.71 19.75
CA THR A 137 -15.63 2.35 19.21
C THR A 137 -15.83 2.32 17.71
N PHE A 138 -16.91 2.93 17.21
CA PHE A 138 -17.16 3.02 15.77
C PHE A 138 -16.09 3.80 15.02
N ALA A 139 -15.59 4.90 15.60
CA ALA A 139 -14.51 5.69 15.01
C ALA A 139 -13.22 4.86 14.84
N ILE A 140 -12.84 4.06 15.84
CA ILE A 140 -11.68 3.17 15.77
C ILE A 140 -11.90 2.07 14.72
N LEU A 141 -13.07 1.43 14.69
CA LEU A 141 -13.37 0.39 13.70
C LEU A 141 -13.32 0.93 12.27
N PHE A 142 -13.83 2.14 12.07
CA PHE A 142 -13.79 2.82 10.78
C PHE A 142 -12.36 3.12 10.33
N GLU A 143 -11.54 3.70 11.22
CA GLU A 143 -10.12 3.96 10.97
C GLU A 143 -9.38 2.65 10.61
N LYS A 144 -9.55 1.60 11.42
CA LYS A 144 -8.95 0.28 11.18
C LYS A 144 -9.36 -0.29 9.83
N THR A 145 -10.61 -0.12 9.43
CA THR A 145 -11.11 -0.59 8.13
C THR A 145 -10.39 0.13 6.99
N ILE A 146 -10.23 1.45 7.05
CA ILE A 146 -9.47 2.22 6.05
C ILE A 146 -8.01 1.76 5.98
N SER A 147 -7.36 1.63 7.15
CA SER A 147 -5.98 1.15 7.26
C SER A 147 -5.81 -0.24 6.62
N ILE A 148 -6.75 -1.16 6.87
CA ILE A 148 -6.77 -2.49 6.25
C ILE A 148 -6.91 -2.38 4.73
N LEU A 149 -7.92 -1.66 4.22
CA LEU A 149 -8.17 -1.55 2.79
C LEU A 149 -6.96 -0.99 2.02
N HIS A 150 -6.38 0.10 2.52
CA HIS A 150 -5.18 0.68 1.92
C HIS A 150 -3.98 -0.27 1.98
N SER A 151 -3.77 -0.93 3.12
CA SER A 151 -2.67 -1.89 3.25
C SER A 151 -2.82 -3.06 2.27
N LEU A 152 -4.04 -3.54 2.03
CA LEU A 152 -4.32 -4.62 1.09
C LEU A 152 -4.06 -4.20 -0.36
N ASP A 153 -4.30 -2.93 -0.70
CA ASP A 153 -3.98 -2.39 -2.02
C ASP A 153 -2.46 -2.31 -2.24
N PHE A 154 -1.70 -1.81 -1.26
CA PHE A 154 -0.24 -1.79 -1.35
C PHE A 154 0.38 -3.18 -1.44
N ILE A 155 -0.19 -4.18 -0.77
CA ILE A 155 0.30 -5.57 -0.82
C ILE A 155 0.18 -6.17 -2.23
N LYS A 156 -0.75 -5.70 -3.07
CA LYS A 156 -0.87 -6.12 -4.47
C LYS A 156 0.38 -5.75 -5.29
N GLU A 157 1.21 -4.84 -4.81
CA GLU A 157 2.46 -4.42 -5.48
C GLU A 157 3.66 -5.34 -5.19
N PHE A 158 3.47 -6.49 -4.54
CA PHE A 158 4.52 -7.47 -4.25
C PHE A 158 5.70 -6.87 -3.47
N ILE A 159 5.41 -6.33 -2.28
CA ILE A 159 6.44 -5.78 -1.39
C ILE A 159 7.30 -6.93 -0.83
N PRO A 160 8.63 -6.94 -1.05
CA PRO A 160 9.50 -8.01 -0.53
C PRO A 160 9.47 -8.09 1.01
N LYS A 161 9.52 -9.30 1.57
CA LYS A 161 9.53 -9.48 3.03
C LYS A 161 10.79 -8.90 3.67
N LYS A 162 11.96 -9.12 3.04
CA LYS A 162 13.25 -8.55 3.46
C LYS A 162 13.52 -7.22 2.75
N LYS A 163 14.18 -6.27 3.42
CA LYS A 163 14.53 -4.95 2.84
C LYS A 163 15.72 -5.05 1.88
N LYS A 164 16.74 -5.83 2.25
CA LYS A 164 17.87 -6.17 1.38
C LYS A 164 17.53 -7.43 0.61
N LEU A 165 17.58 -7.35 -0.72
CA LEU A 165 17.66 -8.52 -1.58
C LEU A 165 19.10 -9.00 -1.45
N ALA A 166 19.35 -10.11 -0.75
CA ALA A 166 20.72 -10.60 -0.59
C ALA A 166 21.35 -10.79 -1.97
N SER A 167 22.53 -10.18 -2.16
CA SER A 167 23.47 -10.40 -3.26
C SER A 167 24.07 -11.78 -3.15
#